data_AF-A0A820ENM4-F1
#
_entry.id   AF-A0A820ENM4-F1
#
_cell.length_a   1.000
_cell.length_b   1.000
_cell.length_c   1.000
_cell.angle_alpha   90.00
_cell.angle_beta   90.00
_cell.angle_gamma   90.00
#
_symmetry.space_group_name_H-M   'P 1'
#
loop_
_entity.id
_entity.type
_entity.pdbx_description
1 polymer ?
#
loop_
_entity_poly.entity_id
_entity_poly.type
_entity_poly.pdbx_seq_one_letter_code
_entity_poly.pdbx_strand_id
1 'polypeptide(L)' 'MGFHRPITPTSRRGNKYIISLTDILSKFVVTKAVRDNSAQTVVRFLKEDIITK' A
#
# COMPACT_ATOMS: atom_id res chain seq x y z
N MET A 1 9.56 0.01 2.09
CA MET A 1 8.17 0.36 1.69
C MET A 1 8.25 1.04 0.34
N GLY A 2 7.27 0.82 -0.53
CA GLY A 2 7.22 1.47 -1.84
C GLY A 2 5.87 1.38 -2.51
N PHE A 3 5.65 2.26 -3.48
CA PHE A 3 4.51 2.19 -4.40
C PHE A 3 4.94 1.49 -5.69
N HIS A 4 4.11 0.57 -6.16
CA HIS A 4 4.25 -0.01 -7.49
C HIS A 4 3.61 0.92 -8.53
N ARG A 5 4.11 0.85 -9.77
CA ARG A 5 3.64 1.65 -10.92
C ARG A 5 2.11 1.65 -11.01
N PRO A 6 1.52 2.69 -11.64
CA PRO A 6 0.09 2.75 -11.84
C PRO A 6 -0.45 1.43 -12.44
N ILE A 7 -1.40 0.79 -11.76
CA ILE A 7 -2.05 -0.40 -12.28
C ILE A 7 -2.97 0.01 -13.43
N THR A 8 -2.75 -0.60 -14.59
CA THR A 8 -3.53 -0.39 -15.80
C THR A 8 -4.06 -1.76 -16.26
N PRO A 9 -5.39 -1.94 -16.36
CA PRO A 9 -6.45 -0.96 -16.10
C PRO A 9 -6.66 -0.67 -14.60
N THR A 10 -7.20 0.53 -14.32
CA THR A 10 -7.58 0.92 -12.94
C THR A 10 -8.53 -0.10 -12.34
N SER A 11 -8.41 -0.39 -11.04
CA SER A 11 -9.32 -1.33 -10.39
C SER A 11 -10.77 -0.83 -10.48
N ARG A 12 -11.75 -1.75 -10.37
CA ARG A 12 -13.19 -1.39 -10.33
C ARG A 12 -13.55 -0.38 -9.24
N ARG A 13 -12.71 -0.25 -8.20
CA ARG A 13 -12.88 0.69 -7.07
C ARG A 13 -12.02 1.96 -7.22
N GLY A 14 -11.39 2.17 -8.37
CA GLY A 14 -10.55 3.34 -8.64
C GLY A 14 -9.16 3.28 -8.01
N ASN A 15 -8.70 2.11 -7.54
CA ASN A 15 -7.33 1.96 -7.05
C ASN A 15 -6.36 1.99 -8.22
N LYS A 16 -5.30 2.80 -8.07
CA LYS A 16 -4.28 3.05 -9.10
C LYS A 16 -2.91 2.58 -8.67
N TYR A 17 -2.66 2.39 -7.39
CA TYR A 17 -1.35 2.03 -6.86
C TYR A 17 -1.45 0.84 -5.93
N ILE A 18 -0.34 0.12 -5.78
CA ILE A 18 -0.19 -0.90 -4.74
C ILE A 18 0.94 -0.44 -3.83
N ILE A 19 0.62 -0.18 -2.57
CA ILE A 19 1.62 0.06 -1.53
C ILE A 19 2.07 -1.28 -0.97
N SER A 20 3.38 -1.48 -0.84
CA SER A 20 3.95 -2.62 -0.11
C SER A 20 4.86 -2.17 1.02
N LEU A 21 4.84 -2.96 2.09
CA LEU A 21 5.79 -2.90 3.17
C LEU A 21 6.32 -4.29 3.43
N THR A 22 7.63 -4.40 3.48
CA THR A 22 8.34 -5.64 3.78
C THR A 22 9.03 -5.45 5.12
N ASP A 23 8.71 -6.33 6.07
CA ASP A 23 9.49 -6.46 7.29
C ASP A 23 10.88 -7.02 6.94
N ILE A 24 11.94 -6.34 7.39
CA ILE A 24 13.31 -6.65 6.93
C ILE A 24 13.81 -7.97 7.51
N LEU A 25 13.38 -8.34 8.73
CA LEU A 25 13.87 -9.50 9.46
C LEU A 25 13.19 -10.79 8.98
N SER A 26 11.86 -10.82 9.04
CA SER A 26 11.03 -11.97 8.67
C SER A 26 10.80 -12.10 7.16
N LYS A 27 11.11 -11.04 6.39
CA LYS A 27 10.72 -10.89 4.98
C LYS A 27 9.21 -10.95 4.74
N PHE A 28 8.40 -10.82 5.79
CA PHE A 28 6.95 -10.77 5.67
C PHE A 28 6.52 -9.52 4.90
N VAL A 29 5.62 -9.68 3.93
CA VAL A 29 5.18 -8.60 3.05
C VAL A 29 3.70 -8.34 3.26
N VAL A 30 3.36 -7.08 3.54
CA VAL A 30 1.98 -6.58 3.54
C VAL A 30 1.79 -5.68 2.33
N THR A 31 0.73 -5.93 1.55
CA THR A 31 0.38 -5.13 0.37
C THR A 31 -1.06 -4.66 0.43
N LYS A 32 -1.33 -3.45 -0.08
CA LYS A 32 -2.69 -2.89 -0.18
C LYS A 32 -2.85 -2.09 -1.46
N ALA A 33 -3.99 -2.25 -2.13
CA ALA A 33 -4.36 -1.44 -3.28
C ALA A 33 -4.93 -0.10 -2.80
N VAL A 34 -4.39 1.02 -3.32
CA VAL A 34 -4.78 2.38 -2.95
C VAL A 34 -5.01 3.25 -4.18
N ARG A 35 -5.71 4.37 -4.01
CA ARG A 35 -6.12 5.26 -5.12
C ARG A 35 -5.03 6.25 -5.50
N ASP A 36 -4.22 6.66 -4.54
CA ASP A 36 -3.24 7.74 -4.64
C ASP A 36 -1.95 7.38 -3.90
N ASN A 37 -0.86 8.06 -4.24
CA ASN A 37 0.46 7.90 -3.63
C ASN A 37 0.79 9.00 -2.60
N SER A 38 -0.23 9.64 -2.03
CA SER A 38 -0.03 10.72 -1.06
C SER A 38 0.50 10.21 0.28
N ALA A 39 1.16 11.11 1.03
CA ALA A 39 1.61 10.82 2.39
C ALA A 39 0.45 10.45 3.34
N GLN A 40 -0.74 11.02 3.15
CA GLN A 40 -1.92 10.70 3.96
C GLN A 40 -2.33 9.23 3.79
N THR A 41 -2.30 8.73 2.55
CA THR A 41 -2.60 7.33 2.26
C THR A 41 -1.55 6.38 2.86
N VAL A 42 -0.28 6.78 2.88
CA VAL A 42 0.78 6.03 3.57
C VAL A 42 0.53 5.96 5.08
N VAL A 43 0.24 7.10 5.72
CA VAL A 43 -0.01 7.14 7.18
C VAL A 43 -1.21 6.28 7.54
N ARG A 44 -2.29 6.33 6.76
CA ARG A 44 -3.47 5.49 6.97
C ARG A 44 -3.12 4.01 6.86
N PHE A 45 -2.38 3.60 5.82
CA PHE A 45 -1.91 2.23 5.65
C PHE A 45 -1.05 1.75 6.83
N LEU A 46 -0.12 2.57 7.30
CA LEU A 46 0.73 2.21 8.44
C LEU A 46 -0.09 2.04 9.73
N LYS A 47 -1.04 2.93 10.00
CA LYS A 47 -1.89 2.84 11.19
C LYS A 47 -2.80 1.62 11.13
N GLU A 48 -3.58 1.48 10.06
CA GLU A 48 -4.64 0.46 9.96
C GLU A 48 -4.10 -0.94 9.70
N ASP A 49 -3.09 -1.09 8.83
CA ASP A 49 -2.69 -2.39 8.30
C ASP A 49 -1.37 -2.92 8.86
N ILE A 50 -0.61 -2.10 9.62
CA ILE A 50 0.72 -2.48 10.14
C ILE A 50 0.80 -2.37 11.66
N ILE A 51 0.46 -1.21 12.24
CA ILE A 51 0.65 -0.96 13.68
C ILE A 51 -0.50 -1.52 14.51
N THR A 52 -1.74 -1.27 14.08
CA THR A 52 -2.95 -1.55 14.88
C THR A 52 -3.65 -2.84 14.45
N LYS A 53 -2.93 -3.72 13.74
CA LYS A 53 -3.49 -4.95 13.17
C LYS A 53 -3.59 -6.07 14.18
#